data_AF-A0A7C4QY77-F1
#
_entry.id   AF-A0A7C4QY77-F1
#
_cell.length_a   1.000
_cell.length_b   1.000
_cell.length_c   1.000
_cell.angle_alpha   90.00
_cell.angle_beta   90.00
_cell.angle_gamma   90.00
#
_symmetry.space_group_name_H-M   'P 1'
#
loop_
_entity.id
_entity.type
_entity.pdbx_description
1 polymer ?
#
loop_
_entity_poly.entity_id
_entity_poly.type
_entity_poly.pdbx_seq_one_letter_code
_entity_poly.pdbx_strand_id
1 'polypeptide(L)' 'MAYVKHFIKESIKRAEVDEFLWREFERAGYGGVEITKTPLGTNVAIHAVRPGLIIG' A
#
# COMPACT_ATOMS: atom_id res chain seq x y z
N MET A 1 -11.37 -5.77 -23.68
CA MET A 1 -10.21 -4.84 -23.62
C MET A 1 -10.28 -3.82 -22.46
N ALA A 2 -11.45 -3.31 -22.05
CA ALA A 2 -11.55 -2.30 -20.97
C ALA A 2 -11.12 -2.82 -19.57
N TYR A 3 -11.44 -4.06 -19.25
CA TYR A 3 -11.08 -4.70 -17.97
C TYR A 3 -9.56 -4.78 -17.74
N VAL A 4 -8.80 -5.18 -18.77
CA VAL A 4 -7.33 -5.26 -18.70
C VAL A 4 -6.71 -3.89 -18.41
N LYS A 5 -7.20 -2.83 -19.05
CA LYS A 5 -6.74 -1.45 -18.78
C LYS A 5 -7.03 -1.02 -17.34
N HIS A 6 -8.16 -1.45 -16.77
CA HIS A 6 -8.50 -1.16 -15.37
C HIS A 6 -7.55 -1.88 -14.41
N PHE A 7 -7.27 -3.16 -14.64
CA PHE A 7 -6.32 -3.93 -13.83
C PHE A 7 -4.92 -3.34 -13.87
N ILE A 8 -4.41 -3.00 -15.05
CA ILE A 8 -3.09 -2.38 -15.20
C ILE A 8 -3.01 -1.06 -14.42
N LYS A 9 -4.04 -0.21 -14.52
CA LYS A 9 -4.09 1.05 -13.78
C LYS A 9 -4.12 0.83 -12.27
N GLU A 10 -4.83 -0.17 -11.79
CA GLU A 10 -4.86 -0.50 -10.36
C GLU A 10 -3.51 -1.02 -9.88
N SER A 11 -2.85 -1.90 -10.65
CA SER A 11 -1.53 -2.42 -10.30
C SER A 11 -0.47 -1.32 -10.26
N ILE A 12 -0.48 -0.40 -11.23
CA ILE A 12 0.43 0.77 -11.22
C ILE A 12 0.20 1.59 -9.96
N LYS A 13 -1.06 1.88 -9.63
CA LYS A 13 -1.37 2.67 -8.43
C LYS A 13 -0.98 1.96 -7.13
N ARG A 14 -1.10 0.63 -7.06
CA ARG A 14 -0.62 -0.16 -5.92
C ARG A 14 0.90 -0.08 -5.78
N ALA A 15 1.63 -0.17 -6.89
CA ALA A 15 3.09 -0.06 -6.89
C ALA A 15 3.57 1.33 -6.47
N GLU A 16 2.93 2.40 -6.96
CA GLU A 16 3.24 3.78 -6.55
C GLU A 16 3.04 3.98 -5.03
N VAL A 17 1.97 3.42 -4.45
CA VAL A 17 1.72 3.49 -3.01
C VAL A 17 2.75 2.69 -2.22
N ASP A 18 3.10 1.49 -2.67
CA ASP A 18 4.10 0.64 -2.03
C ASP A 18 5.48 1.33 -2.01
N GLU A 19 5.90 1.92 -3.13
CA GLU A 19 7.16 2.67 -3.23
C GLU A 19 7.17 3.90 -2.30
N PHE A 20 6.06 4.63 -2.25
CA PHE A 20 5.94 5.79 -1.35
C PHE A 20 6.07 5.37 0.13
N LEU A 21 5.34 4.33 0.55
CA LEU A 21 5.37 3.85 1.94
C LEU A 21 6.72 3.23 2.30
N TRP A 22 7.38 2.56 1.35
CA TRP A 22 8.74 2.06 1.53
C TRP A 22 9.71 3.20 1.89
N ARG A 23 9.64 4.31 1.15
CA ARG A 23 10.53 5.47 1.37
C ARG A 23 10.24 6.19 2.68
N GLU A 24 8.97 6.37 3.03
CA GLU A 24 8.57 7.04 4.28
C GLU A 24 8.90 6.18 5.52
N PHE A 25 8.68 4.88 5.44
CA PHE A 25 8.80 3.97 6.58
C PHE A 25 10.05 3.09 6.55
N GLU A 26 11.07 3.47 5.79
CA GLU A 26 12.38 2.79 5.73
C GLU A 26 12.95 2.59 7.14
N ARG A 27 12.88 3.64 7.98
CA ARG A 27 13.33 3.60 9.37
C ARG A 27 12.51 2.65 10.24
N ALA A 28 11.23 2.45 9.95
CA ALA A 28 10.38 1.54 10.70
C ALA A 28 10.58 0.06 10.29
N GLY A 29 11.34 -0.20 9.23
CA GLY A 29 11.50 -1.53 8.65
C GLY A 29 10.22 -1.96 7.95
N TYR A 30 9.80 -1.22 6.92
CA TYR A 30 8.64 -1.53 6.11
C TYR A 30 8.78 -2.90 5.44
N GLY A 31 7.71 -3.70 5.47
CA GLY A 31 7.64 -5.05 4.92
C GLY A 31 6.58 -5.23 3.83
N GLY A 32 5.76 -4.21 3.55
CA GLY A 32 4.72 -4.25 2.53
C GLY A 32 3.39 -3.64 2.97
N VAL A 33 2.50 -3.45 2.00
CA VAL A 33 1.15 -2.92 2.21
C VAL A 33 0.10 -3.80 1.52
N GLU A 34 -0.97 -4.10 2.23
CA GLU A 34 -2.16 -4.74 1.68
C GLU A 34 -3.30 -3.74 1.57
N ILE A 35 -3.77 -3.52 0.34
CA ILE A 35 -4.86 -2.58 0.05
C ILE A 35 -6.10 -3.37 -0.39
N THR A 36 -7.14 -3.31 0.43
CA THR A 36 -8.43 -3.96 0.19
C THR A 36 -9.54 -2.92 0.11
N LYS A 37 -10.12 -2.79 -1.08
CA LYS A 37 -11.27 -1.91 -1.32
C LYS A 37 -12.54 -2.63 -0.87
N THR A 38 -13.19 -2.10 0.16
CA THR A 38 -14.50 -2.56 0.63
C THR A 38 -15.57 -1.53 0.25
N PRO A 39 -16.86 -1.91 0.20
CA PRO A 39 -17.94 -0.95 -0.06
C PRO A 39 -18.01 0.20 0.96
N LEU A 40 -17.54 -0.03 2.19
CA LEU A 40 -17.52 0.97 3.27
C LEU A 40 -16.31 1.91 3.19
N GLY A 41 -15.26 1.52 2.48
CA GLY A 41 -14.01 2.27 2.43
C GLY A 41 -12.82 1.41 2.02
N THR A 42 -11.64 2.02 1.96
CA THR A 42 -10.40 1.30 1.64
C THR A 42 -9.71 0.93 2.94
N ASN A 43 -9.52 -0.37 3.17
CA ASN A 43 -8.69 -0.89 4.25
C ASN A 43 -7.25 -1.00 3.75
N VAL A 44 -6.31 -0.42 4.50
CA VAL A 44 -4.88 -0.41 4.20
C VAL A 44 -4.16 -1.01 5.41
N ALA A 45 -3.62 -2.22 5.25
CA ALA A 45 -2.84 -2.89 6.27
C ALA A 45 -1.35 -2.73 5.95
N ILE A 46 -0.58 -2.12 6.85
CA ILE A 46 0.87 -1.91 6.69
C ILE A 46 1.61 -2.92 7.56
N HIS A 47 2.55 -3.64 6.96
CA HIS A 47 3.44 -4.54 7.65
C HIS A 47 4.77 -3.84 7.91
N ALA A 48 5.19 -3.76 9.17
CA ALA A 48 6.47 -3.17 9.54
C ALA A 48 7.06 -3.84 10.78
N VAL A 49 8.39 -3.84 10.87
CA VAL A 49 9.13 -4.40 12.01
C VAL A 49 8.87 -3.58 13.28
N ARG A 50 8.76 -2.25 13.15
CA ARG A 50 8.57 -1.33 14.26
C ARG A 50 7.34 -0.44 14.04
N PRO A 51 6.11 -0.92 14.28
CA PRO A 51 4.88 -0.16 14.03
C PRO A 51 4.79 1.12 14.89
N GLY A 52 5.43 1.15 16.06
CA GLY A 52 5.47 2.35 16.91
C GLY A 52 6.12 3.56 16.24
N LEU A 53 7.03 3.37 15.28
CA LEU A 53 7.62 4.47 14.48
C LEU A 53 6.69 4.98 13.37
N ILE A 54 5.67 4.20 13.00
CA ILE A 54 4.69 4.58 11.97
C ILE A 54 3.51 5.33 12.58
N ILE A 55 3.13 4.96 13.81
CA ILE A 55 2.00 5.56 14.53
C ILE A 55 2.39 6.88 15.21
N GLY A 56 3.67 7.03 15.55
CA GLY A 56 4.21 8.17 16.30
C GLY A 56 4.66 9.36 15.47
#